data_AF-A0A660W7H9-F1
#
_entry.id   AF-A0A660W7H9-F1
#
_cell.length_a   1.000
_cell.length_b   1.000
_cell.length_c   1.000
_cell.angle_alpha   90.00
_cell.angle_beta   90.00
_cell.angle_gamma   90.00
#
_symmetry.space_group_name_H-M   'P 1'
#
loop_
_entity.id
_entity.type
_entity.pdbx_description
1 polymer ?
#
loop_
_entity_poly.entity_id
_entity_poly.type
_entity_poly.pdbx_seq_one_letter_code
_entity_poly.pdbx_strand_id
1 'polypeptide(L)'
;MSDKTLEKLISSYLGLKFPISSFAWQGGEPTLMGLDFYKKAVKLQQQYGTSGQSVSNTLQTNAVLLDDNWCEFLSEYRFLVGISLDGPKKYHDYYRLDKAGSGTFDRVMAAIENCREHKVEFNILVLLNDKNVVAP
;
A
#
# COMPACT_ATOMS: atom_id res chain seq x y z
N MET A 1 -12.22 -9.17 1.67
CA MET A 1 -12.06 -10.32 0.75
C MET A 1 -11.98 -11.59 1.60
N SER A 2 -12.63 -12.69 1.20
CA SER A 2 -12.52 -13.95 1.96
C SER A 2 -11.23 -14.71 1.61
N ASP A 3 -10.76 -15.58 2.50
CA ASP A 3 -9.59 -16.43 2.26
C ASP A 3 -9.74 -17.30 1.01
N LYS A 4 -10.92 -17.90 0.82
CA LYS A 4 -11.25 -18.71 -0.35
C LYS A 4 -11.13 -17.89 -1.64
N THR A 5 -11.57 -16.64 -1.61
CA THR A 5 -11.46 -15.73 -2.76
C THR A 5 -10.00 -15.35 -3.02
N LEU A 6 -9.23 -15.03 -1.97
CA LEU A 6 -7.82 -14.68 -2.07
C LEU A 6 -6.99 -15.81 -2.68
N GLU A 7 -7.13 -17.02 -2.15
CA GLU A 7 -6.43 -18.21 -2.65
C GLU A 7 -6.82 -18.52 -4.10
N LYS A 8 -8.11 -18.45 -4.42
CA LYS A 8 -8.56 -18.68 -5.80
C LYS A 8 -8.00 -17.65 -6.77
N LEU A 9 -7.97 -16.37 -6.38
CA LEU A 9 -7.39 -15.29 -7.18
C LEU A 9 -5.90 -15.54 -7.43
N ILE A 10 -5.13 -15.79 -6.37
CA ILE A 10 -3.67 -15.96 -6.48
C ILE A 10 -3.32 -17.22 -7.28
N SER A 11 -3.92 -18.37 -6.94
CA SER A 11 -3.65 -19.63 -7.64
C SER A 11 -4.03 -19.58 -9.12
N SER A 12 -5.19 -18.97 -9.45
CA SER A 12 -5.61 -18.83 -10.84
C SER A 12 -4.74 -17.84 -11.61
N TYR A 13 -4.36 -16.70 -11.03
CA TYR A 13 -3.54 -15.71 -11.72
C TYR A 13 -2.11 -16.21 -11.95
N LEU A 14 -1.45 -16.77 -10.92
CA LEU A 14 -0.11 -17.31 -11.05
C LEU A 14 -0.06 -18.56 -11.94
N GLY A 15 -1.16 -19.33 -11.97
CA GLY A 15 -1.33 -20.47 -12.88
C GLY A 15 -1.32 -20.12 -14.37
N LEU A 16 -1.48 -18.84 -14.74
CA LEU A 16 -1.28 -18.37 -16.11
C LEU A 16 0.20 -18.33 -16.52
N LYS A 17 1.13 -18.45 -15.56
CA LYS A 17 2.58 -18.56 -15.77
C LYS A 17 3.19 -17.42 -16.60
N PHE A 18 2.68 -16.20 -16.45
CA PHE A 18 3.35 -15.03 -17.01
C PHE A 18 4.74 -14.86 -16.38
N PRO A 19 5.77 -14.47 -17.15
CA PRO A 19 7.11 -14.22 -16.60
C PRO A 19 7.12 -13.17 -15.47
N ILE A 20 6.21 -12.20 -15.55
CA ILE A 20 6.00 -11.16 -14.54
C ILE A 20 4.52 -11.16 -14.17
N SER A 21 4.22 -11.27 -12.87
CA SER A 21 2.87 -11.21 -12.32
C SER A 21 2.82 -10.16 -11.23
N SER A 22 1.98 -9.13 -11.39
CA SER A 22 1.95 -7.99 -10.49
C SER A 22 0.61 -7.88 -9.79
N PHE A 23 0.65 -7.77 -8.46
CA PHE A 23 -0.51 -7.56 -7.62
C PHE A 23 -0.52 -6.10 -7.14
N ALA A 24 -1.59 -5.39 -7.45
CA ALA A 24 -1.81 -4.03 -6.96
C ALA A 24 -2.94 -4.02 -5.94
N TRP A 25 -2.60 -3.76 -4.69
CA TRP A 25 -3.51 -3.70 -3.57
C TRP A 25 -3.99 -2.25 -3.40
N GLN A 26 -5.23 -1.99 -3.80
CA GLN A 26 -5.87 -0.68 -3.74
C GLN A 26 -7.35 -0.79 -3.30
N GLY A 27 -8.09 0.31 -3.46
CA GLY A 27 -9.51 0.42 -3.11
C GLY A 27 -9.71 0.79 -1.65
N GLY A 28 -10.82 1.47 -1.33
CA GLY A 28 -11.11 1.94 0.04
C GLY A 28 -9.85 2.43 0.76
N GLU A 29 -9.53 1.78 1.88
CA GLU A 29 -8.18 1.76 2.45
C GLU A 29 -7.74 0.29 2.59
N PRO A 30 -6.74 -0.20 1.83
CA PRO A 30 -6.43 -1.62 1.78
C PRO A 30 -5.75 -2.14 3.05
N THR A 31 -5.09 -1.31 3.85
CA THR A 31 -4.51 -1.71 5.14
C THR A 31 -5.56 -2.11 6.18
N LEU A 32 -6.84 -1.76 5.99
CA LEU A 32 -7.95 -2.21 6.83
C LEU A 32 -8.19 -3.73 6.77
N MET A 33 -7.64 -4.43 5.77
CA MET A 33 -7.64 -5.90 5.75
C MET A 33 -6.73 -6.51 6.84
N GLY A 34 -5.86 -5.70 7.45
CA GLY A 34 -4.92 -6.12 8.48
C GLY A 34 -3.66 -6.79 7.93
N LEU A 35 -2.57 -6.74 8.68
CA LEU A 35 -1.27 -7.26 8.26
C LEU A 35 -1.29 -8.78 7.98
N ASP A 36 -2.08 -9.54 8.76
CA ASP A 36 -2.19 -11.00 8.59
C ASP A 36 -2.78 -11.40 7.23
N PHE A 37 -3.65 -10.57 6.65
CA PHE A 37 -4.16 -10.78 5.30
C PHE A 37 -3.01 -10.74 4.28
N TYR A 38 -2.08 -9.80 4.40
CA TYR A 38 -0.96 -9.65 3.47
C TYR A 38 0.10 -10.72 3.67
N LYS A 39 0.39 -11.09 4.92
CA LYS A 39 1.23 -12.26 5.23
C LYS A 39 0.68 -13.52 4.57
N LYS A 40 -0.65 -13.72 4.60
CA LYS A 40 -1.32 -14.82 3.91
C LYS A 40 -1.23 -14.71 2.40
N ALA A 41 -1.44 -13.52 1.83
CA ALA A 41 -1.33 -13.30 0.39
C ALA A 41 0.08 -13.65 -0.13
N VAL A 42 1.13 -13.19 0.55
CA VAL A 42 2.52 -13.51 0.22
C VAL A 42 2.80 -15.00 0.34
N LYS A 43 2.34 -15.65 1.42
CA LYS A 43 2.49 -17.11 1.57
C LYS A 43 1.85 -17.88 0.40
N LEU A 44 0.66 -17.46 -0.03
CA LEU A 44 -0.02 -18.07 -1.18
C LEU A 44 0.74 -17.77 -2.49
N GLN A 45 1.27 -16.56 -2.67
CA GLN A 45 2.09 -16.22 -3.84
C GLN A 45 3.36 -17.08 -3.93
N GLN A 46 4.03 -17.33 -2.80
CA GLN A 46 5.17 -18.24 -2.74
C GLN A 46 4.77 -19.70 -3.03
N GLN A 47 3.61 -20.13 -2.53
CA GLN A 47 3.12 -21.50 -2.74
C GLN A 47 2.73 -21.78 -4.20
N TYR A 48 2.10 -20.82 -4.88
CA TYR A 48 1.60 -21.00 -6.25
C TYR A 48 2.52 -20.43 -7.34
N GLY A 49 3.53 -19.64 -6.95
CA GLY A 49 4.56 -19.16 -7.86
C GLY A 49 5.37 -20.32 -8.45
N THR A 50 5.87 -20.12 -9.67
CA THR A 50 6.67 -21.12 -10.38
C THR A 50 8.09 -20.64 -10.62
N SER A 51 9.04 -21.56 -10.81
CA SER A 51 10.44 -21.19 -11.06
C SER A 51 10.57 -20.32 -12.31
N GLY A 52 11.32 -19.22 -12.22
CA GLY A 52 11.48 -18.23 -13.29
C GLY A 52 10.36 -17.18 -13.38
N GLN A 53 9.31 -17.27 -12.55
CA GLN A 53 8.27 -16.26 -12.46
C GLN A 53 8.64 -15.18 -11.44
N SER A 54 8.58 -13.91 -11.86
CA SER A 54 8.72 -12.76 -10.98
C SER A 54 7.36 -12.30 -10.49
N VAL A 55 7.16 -12.29 -9.17
CA VAL A 55 5.93 -11.77 -8.53
C VAL A 55 6.25 -10.46 -7.83
N SER A 56 5.50 -9.40 -8.15
CA SER A 56 5.64 -8.09 -7.49
C SER A 56 4.34 -7.66 -6.81
N ASN A 57 4.48 -6.91 -5.73
CA ASN A 57 3.37 -6.35 -4.98
C ASN A 57 3.49 -4.83 -4.89
N THR A 58 2.38 -4.14 -5.11
CA THR A 58 2.25 -2.70 -4.88
C THR A 58 1.09 -2.43 -3.94
N LEU A 59 1.24 -1.47 -3.02
CA LEU A 59 0.21 -1.10 -2.04
C LEU A 59 -0.09 0.39 -2.13
N GLN A 60 -1.32 0.76 -2.49
CA GLN A 60 -1.76 2.16 -2.47
C GLN A 60 -2.52 2.46 -1.18
N THR A 61 -2.03 3.35 -0.34
CA THR A 61 -2.60 3.58 1.01
C THR A 61 -2.63 5.05 1.39
N ASN A 62 -3.57 5.42 2.26
CA ASN A 62 -3.56 6.68 2.99
C ASN A 62 -2.49 6.73 4.10
N ALA A 63 -1.76 5.63 4.33
CA ALA A 63 -0.63 5.48 5.25
C ALA A 63 -0.93 5.61 6.76
N VAL A 64 -2.15 5.97 7.17
CA VAL A 64 -2.48 6.25 8.59
C VAL A 64 -2.30 5.02 9.49
N LEU A 65 -2.31 3.81 8.93
CA LEU A 65 -2.13 2.55 9.66
C LEU A 65 -0.73 1.93 9.51
N LEU A 66 0.22 2.59 8.84
CA LEU A 66 1.56 2.05 8.67
C LEU A 66 2.41 2.33 9.92
N ASP A 67 2.53 1.30 10.76
CA ASP A 67 3.45 1.24 11.89
C ASP A 67 4.73 0.45 11.55
N ASP A 68 5.59 0.22 12.54
CA ASP A 68 6.82 -0.56 12.38
C ASP A 68 6.58 -1.97 11.83
N ASN A 69 5.53 -2.66 12.30
CA ASN A 69 5.26 -4.04 11.86
C ASN A 69 4.86 -4.07 10.38
N TRP A 70 4.11 -3.06 9.94
CA TRP A 70 3.81 -2.89 8.52
C TRP A 70 5.06 -2.60 7.72
N CYS A 71 5.87 -1.63 8.14
CA CYS A 71 7.06 -1.21 7.41
C CYS A 71 8.11 -2.33 7.32
N GLU A 72 8.30 -3.10 8.39
CA GLU A 72 9.17 -4.29 8.39
C GLU A 72 8.69 -5.31 7.35
N PHE A 73 7.40 -5.67 7.36
CA PHE A 73 6.82 -6.60 6.40
C PHE A 73 6.91 -6.11 4.94
N LEU A 74 6.60 -4.83 4.71
CA LEU A 74 6.63 -4.23 3.37
C LEU A 74 8.07 -4.22 2.82
N SER A 75 9.06 -3.97 3.69
CA SER A 75 10.48 -4.01 3.35
C SER A 75 10.95 -5.45 3.07
N GLU A 76 10.63 -6.40 3.94
CA GLU A 76 10.96 -7.83 3.79
C GLU A 76 10.52 -8.38 2.43
N TYR A 77 9.29 -8.06 2.01
CA TYR A 77 8.71 -8.55 0.75
C TYR A 77 8.81 -7.57 -0.41
N ARG A 78 9.57 -6.48 -0.24
CA ARG A 78 9.86 -5.46 -1.26
C ARG A 78 8.60 -4.96 -1.96
N PHE A 79 7.58 -4.62 -1.17
CA PHE A 79 6.40 -3.93 -1.68
C PHE A 79 6.79 -2.52 -2.12
N LEU A 80 6.34 -2.10 -3.30
CA LEU A 80 6.35 -0.69 -3.66
C LEU A 80 5.09 -0.02 -3.13
N VAL A 81 5.26 0.97 -2.25
CA VAL A 81 4.13 1.64 -1.59
C VAL A 81 3.80 2.96 -2.29
N GLY A 82 2.53 3.19 -2.60
CA GLY A 82 2.03 4.50 -3.01
C GLY A 82 1.35 5.18 -1.83
N ILE A 83 1.94 6.24 -1.31
CA ILE A 83 1.42 7.01 -0.17
C ILE A 83 0.66 8.23 -0.69
N SER A 84 -0.60 8.36 -0.30
CA SER A 84 -1.40 9.52 -0.65
C SER A 84 -1.07 10.74 0.23
N LEU A 85 -0.45 11.76 -0.38
CA LEU A 85 -0.07 13.01 0.30
C LEU A 85 -0.22 14.19 -0.66
N ASP A 86 -1.23 15.04 -0.45
CA ASP A 86 -1.58 16.11 -1.41
C ASP A 86 -0.75 17.41 -1.27
N GLY A 87 0.44 17.32 -0.66
CA GLY A 87 1.36 18.44 -0.41
C GLY A 87 1.43 18.86 1.07
N PRO A 88 1.88 20.11 1.36
CA PRO A 88 1.98 20.63 2.71
C PRO A 88 0.66 20.53 3.51
N LYS A 89 0.77 20.47 4.84
CA LYS A 89 -0.33 20.25 5.78
C LYS A 89 -1.64 20.97 5.43
N LYS A 90 -1.58 22.27 5.19
CA LYS A 90 -2.76 23.10 4.87
C LYS A 90 -3.53 22.64 3.62
N TYR A 91 -2.85 22.00 2.66
CA TYR A 91 -3.45 21.49 1.43
C TYR A 91 -3.92 20.04 1.61
N HIS A 92 -3.10 19.21 2.26
CA HIS A 92 -3.45 17.82 2.57
C HIS A 92 -4.71 17.75 3.44
N ASP A 93 -4.68 18.43 4.59
CA ASP A 93 -5.76 18.38 5.58
C ASP A 93 -7.04 19.09 5.11
N TYR A 94 -7.03 19.80 3.97
CA TYR A 94 -8.25 20.42 3.45
C TYR A 94 -9.28 19.37 3.00
N TYR A 95 -8.81 18.33 2.28
CA TYR A 95 -9.68 17.26 1.77
C TYR A 95 -9.44 15.91 2.46
N ARG A 96 -8.26 15.68 3.05
CA ARG A 96 -7.93 14.40 3.71
C ARG A 96 -8.17 14.50 5.20
N LEU A 97 -9.43 14.26 5.53
CA LEU A 97 -9.91 14.20 6.91
C LEU A 97 -10.24 12.76 7.27
N ASP A 98 -10.06 12.42 8.55
CA ASP A 98 -10.59 11.19 9.10
C ASP A 98 -12.10 11.29 9.36
N LYS A 99 -12.70 10.20 9.86
CA LYS A 99 -14.14 10.14 10.16
C LYS A 99 -14.59 11.15 11.22
N ALA A 100 -13.69 11.67 12.04
CA ALA A 100 -13.97 12.70 13.03
C ALA A 100 -13.77 14.13 12.47
N GLY A 101 -13.41 14.26 11.19
CA GLY A 101 -13.15 15.54 10.55
C GLY A 101 -11.77 16.12 10.87
N SER A 102 -10.85 15.31 11.42
CA SER A 102 -9.50 15.76 11.76
C SER A 102 -8.52 15.47 10.62
N GLY A 103 -7.57 16.39 10.42
CA GLY A 103 -6.49 16.22 9.43
C GLY A 103 -5.67 14.94 9.63
N THR A 104 -5.13 14.43 8.53
CA THR A 104 -4.31 13.21 8.54
C THR A 104 -2.82 13.46 8.34
N PHE A 105 -2.40 14.68 7.97
CA PHE A 105 -1.04 14.98 7.55
C PHE A 105 0.03 14.49 8.53
N ASP A 106 -0.07 14.80 9.82
CA ASP A 106 0.98 14.45 10.79
C ASP A 106 1.14 12.93 10.91
N ARG A 107 0.03 12.17 10.84
CA ARG A 107 0.05 10.71 10.87
C ARG A 107 0.67 10.13 9.60
N VAL A 108 0.36 10.72 8.44
CA VAL A 108 0.98 10.34 7.16
C VAL A 108 2.49 10.62 7.17
N MET A 109 2.92 11.75 7.72
CA MET A 109 4.34 12.07 7.85
C MET A 109 5.06 11.11 8.79
N ALA A 110 4.45 10.75 9.93
CA ALA A 110 5.02 9.73 10.83
C ALA A 110 5.18 8.37 10.13
N ALA A 111 4.17 7.94 9.37
CA ALA A 111 4.25 6.72 8.56
C ALA A 111 5.35 6.78 7.48
N ILE A 112 5.57 7.95 6.87
CA ILE A 112 6.67 8.16 5.92
C ILE A 112 8.03 7.99 6.61
N GLU A 113 8.20 8.50 7.84
CA GLU A 113 9.46 8.29 8.59
C GLU A 113 9.66 6.80 8.92
N ASN A 114 8.62 6.08 9.37
CA ASN A 114 8.69 4.62 9.55
C ASN A 114 9.12 3.91 8.26
N CYS A 115 8.51 4.25 7.12
CA CYS A 115 8.91 3.69 5.83
C CYS A 115 10.40 3.96 5.52
N ARG A 116 10.92 5.15 5.83
CA ARG A 116 12.34 5.48 5.62
C ARG A 116 13.27 4.68 6.53
N GLU A 117 12.94 4.56 7.81
CA GLU A 117 13.73 3.82 8.80
C GLU A 117 13.87 2.35 8.40
N HIS A 118 12.79 1.75 7.91
CA HIS A 118 12.74 0.36 7.44
C HIS A 118 13.17 0.18 5.98
N LYS A 119 13.55 1.26 5.28
CA LYS A 119 13.97 1.28 3.88
C LYS A 119 12.93 0.73 2.91
N VAL A 120 11.65 0.99 3.18
CA VAL A 120 10.54 0.70 2.27
C VAL A 120 10.62 1.65 1.07
N GLU A 121 10.55 1.10 -0.14
CA GLU A 121 10.43 1.91 -1.35
C GLU A 121 9.00 2.46 -1.47
N PHE A 122 8.88 3.78 -1.62
CA PHE A 122 7.57 4.41 -1.78
C PHE A 122 7.57 5.58 -2.77
N ASN A 123 6.41 5.79 -3.37
CA ASN A 123 6.06 6.96 -4.17
C ASN A 123 5.05 7.82 -3.42
N ILE A 124 5.03 9.12 -3.73
CA ILE A 124 3.96 10.01 -3.30
C ILE A 124 2.94 10.16 -4.42
N LEU A 125 1.66 9.95 -4.11
CA LEU A 125 0.54 10.24 -5.00
C LEU A 125 -0.16 11.50 -4.51
N VAL A 126 -0.12 12.53 -5.35
CA VAL A 126 -0.73 13.85 -5.12
C VAL A 126 -2.00 13.94 -5.95
N LEU A 127 -3.14 14.21 -5.32
CA LEU A 127 -4.32 14.66 -6.03
C LEU A 127 -4.23 16.18 -6.27
N LEU A 128 -4.09 16.59 -7.53
CA LEU A 128 -4.19 18.00 -7.90
C LEU A 128 -5.66 18.44 -7.86
N ASN A 129 -5.91 19.54 -7.15
CA ASN A 129 -7.24 20.10 -6.90
C ASN A 129 -7.20 21.64 -6.88
N ASP A 130 -8.37 22.27 -6.74
CA ASP A 130 -8.53 23.72 -6.75
C ASP A 130 -7.75 24.45 -5.65
N LYS A 131 -7.32 23.75 -4.59
CA LYS A 131 -6.56 24.31 -3.47
C LYS A 131 -5.06 24.25 -3.68
N ASN A 132 -4.54 23.17 -4.29
CA ASN A 132 -3.09 22.96 -4.42
C ASN A 132 -2.53 23.21 -5.83
N VAL A 133 -3.37 23.34 -6.86
CA VAL A 133 -2.91 23.62 -8.24
C VAL A 133 -2.28 25.01 -8.40
N VAL A 134 -2.63 25.95 -7.52
CA VAL A 134 -2.10 27.32 -7.52
C VAL A 134 -0.88 27.48 -6.60
N ALA A 135 -0.49 26.42 -5.89
CA ALA A 135 0.69 26.42 -5.05
C ALA A 135 1.93 26.15 -5.92
N PRO A 136 3.01 26.93 -5.77
CA PRO A 136 4.25 26.73 -6.52
C PRO A 136 4.92 25.39 -6.20
#